data_AF-A0A942KP43-F1
#
_entry.id   AF-A0A942KP43-F1
#
_cell.length_a   1.000
_cell.length_b   1.000
_cell.length_c   1.000
_cell.angle_alpha   90.00
_cell.angle_beta   90.00
_cell.angle_gamma   90.00
#
_symmetry.space_group_name_H-M   'P 1'
#
loop_
_entity.id
_entity.type
_entity.pdbx_description
1 polymer ?
#
loop_
_entity_poly.entity_id
_entity_poly.type
_entity_poly.pdbx_seq_one_letter_code
_entity_poly.pdbx_strand_id
1 'polypeptide(L)'
;MNIYRCRICGDSYLGADAPTHCPYCGAHKEHLVDLMEYPETINDVNLTEIEQNDLLEAIELERSNTRFYLAMGADRSMPHLASAYKRLSKIEAEHCELFCKLAGVREPKDLKIPSEIAKDWCANIEESVAREQKAMKFYALAAERATNERIREVFSAVSSIEADHIALDGTASRIARC
;
A
#
# COMPACT_ATOMS: atom_id res chain seq x y z
N MET A 1 12.90 2.18 24.68
CA MET A 1 11.95 2.72 23.67
C MET A 1 12.82 3.13 22.51
N ASN A 2 12.64 2.47 21.38
CA ASN A 2 13.43 2.64 20.18
C ASN A 2 12.55 3.30 19.11
N ILE A 3 13.20 3.91 18.12
CA ILE A 3 12.53 4.53 16.98
C ILE A 3 13.06 3.86 15.73
N TYR A 4 12.16 3.23 14.99
CA TYR A 4 12.45 2.60 13.72
C TYR A 4 11.77 3.40 12.62
N ARG A 5 12.44 3.60 11.49
CA ARG A 5 11.89 4.32 10.34
C ARG A 5 11.80 3.38 9.16
N CYS A 6 10.64 3.33 8.52
CA CYS A 6 10.43 2.51 7.35
C CYS A 6 11.11 3.15 6.15
N ARG A 7 12.02 2.43 5.50
CA ARG A 7 12.66 2.86 4.25
C ARG A 7 11.69 2.96 3.08
N ILE A 8 10.52 2.31 3.13
CA ILE A 8 9.53 2.37 2.04
C ILE A 8 8.70 3.65 2.16
N CYS A 9 7.78 3.74 3.12
CA CYS A 9 6.93 4.93 3.26
C CYS A 9 7.61 6.12 3.94
N GLY A 10 8.64 5.90 4.77
CA GLY A 10 9.34 6.96 5.50
C GLY A 10 8.78 7.28 6.89
N ASP A 11 7.70 6.62 7.30
CA ASP A 11 7.10 6.79 8.62
C ASP A 11 7.95 6.19 9.75
N SER A 12 7.79 6.78 10.94
CA SER A 12 8.50 6.37 12.16
C SER A 12 7.60 5.58 13.10
N TYR A 13 8.01 4.36 13.43
CA TYR A 13 7.41 3.52 14.45
C TYR A 13 8.13 3.65 15.80
N LEU A 14 7.35 3.76 16.87
CA LEU A 14 7.86 3.78 18.26
C LEU A 14 7.54 2.46 18.94
N GLY A 15 8.56 1.74 19.40
CA GLY A 15 8.39 0.45 20.05
C GLY A 15 9.63 -0.07 20.77
N ALA A 16 9.49 -1.22 21.45
CA ALA A 16 10.63 -1.90 22.06
C ALA A 16 11.50 -2.60 21.02
N ASP A 17 10.86 -3.23 20.03
CA ASP A 17 11.50 -3.98 18.94
C ASP A 17 10.89 -3.57 17.60
N ALA A 18 11.65 -3.71 16.52
CA ALA A 18 11.13 -3.51 15.17
C ALA A 18 10.02 -4.53 14.85
N PRO A 19 8.84 -4.09 14.37
CA PRO A 19 7.74 -4.99 14.04
C PRO A 19 8.11 -5.85 12.82
N THR A 20 7.35 -6.93 12.58
CA THR A 20 7.57 -7.78 11.40
C THR A 20 7.16 -7.09 10.10
N HIS A 21 6.19 -6.18 10.18
CA HIS A 21 5.70 -5.37 9.07
C HIS A 21 5.56 -3.93 9.57
N CYS A 22 5.84 -2.98 8.68
CA CYS A 22 5.61 -1.57 8.91
C CYS A 22 4.12 -1.35 9.23
N PRO A 23 3.76 -0.72 10.36
CA PRO A 23 2.36 -0.49 10.72
C PRO A 23 1.75 0.68 9.95
N TYR A 24 2.39 1.19 8.91
CA TYR A 24 1.85 2.27 8.09
C TYR A 24 1.57 1.75 6.68
N CYS A 25 2.58 1.20 6.02
CA CYS A 25 2.48 0.68 4.65
C CYS A 25 2.64 -0.84 4.52
N GLY A 26 2.72 -1.61 5.61
CA GLY A 26 2.86 -3.08 5.51
C GLY A 26 4.26 -3.61 5.13
N ALA A 27 5.21 -2.75 4.75
CA ALA A 27 6.55 -3.19 4.30
C ALA A 27 7.24 -4.13 5.30
N HIS A 28 7.89 -5.18 4.79
CA HIS A 28 8.51 -6.21 5.61
C HIS A 28 9.70 -5.69 6.44
N LYS A 29 10.07 -6.46 7.45
CA LYS A 29 11.02 -6.06 8.50
C LYS A 29 12.36 -5.57 7.98
N GLU A 30 12.86 -6.12 6.88
CA GLU A 30 14.12 -5.71 6.23
C GLU A 30 14.14 -4.23 5.82
N HIS A 31 12.98 -3.60 5.66
CA HIS A 31 12.88 -2.19 5.34
C HIS A 31 12.78 -1.29 6.59
N LEU A 32 12.72 -1.84 7.79
CA LEU A 32 12.70 -1.08 9.03
C LEU A 32 14.12 -0.94 9.57
N VAL A 33 14.63 0.29 9.58
CA VAL A 33 15.96 0.62 10.09
C VAL A 33 15.85 1.45 11.36
N ASP A 34 16.90 1.46 12.18
CA ASP A 34 17.00 2.42 13.29
C ASP A 34 16.95 3.85 12.74
N LEU A 35 16.32 4.78 13.47
CA LEU A 35 16.12 6.15 13.03
C LEU A 35 17.42 6.83 12.55
N MET A 36 18.53 6.55 13.25
CA MET A 36 19.85 7.12 12.96
C MET A 36 20.50 6.58 11.68
N GLU A 37 19.99 5.47 11.14
CA GLU A 37 20.48 4.84 9.91
C GLU A 37 19.63 5.20 8.68
N TYR A 38 18.56 5.97 8.86
CA TYR A 38 17.69 6.37 7.77
C TYR A 38 18.39 7.35 6.82
N PRO A 39 18.51 7.05 5.51
CA PRO A 39 19.10 7.99 4.56
C PRO A 39 18.10 9.11 4.22
N GLU A 40 18.39 10.35 4.62
CA GLU A 40 17.47 11.49 4.38
C GLU A 40 17.20 11.75 2.89
N THR A 41 18.16 11.43 2.01
CA THR A 41 18.06 11.60 0.55
C THR A 41 17.57 10.34 -0.16
N ILE A 42 17.00 9.35 0.55
CA ILE A 42 16.61 8.05 -0.04
C ILE A 42 15.63 8.18 -1.21
N ASN A 43 14.84 9.25 -1.26
CA ASN A 43 13.87 9.51 -2.33
C ASN A 43 14.34 10.61 -3.30
N ASP A 44 15.60 11.06 -3.24
CA ASP A 44 16.17 12.02 -4.18
C ASP A 44 16.60 11.27 -5.45
N VAL A 45 15.63 10.98 -6.31
CA VAL A 45 15.80 10.15 -7.51
C VAL A 45 15.68 10.99 -8.78
N ASN A 46 16.52 10.70 -9.77
CA ASN A 46 16.30 11.13 -11.14
C ASN A 46 15.49 10.07 -11.86
N LEU A 47 14.28 10.43 -12.30
CA LEU A 47 13.36 9.51 -12.98
C LEU A 47 13.55 9.57 -14.49
N THR A 48 13.51 8.40 -15.11
CA THR A 48 13.22 8.28 -16.55
C THR A 48 11.74 8.57 -16.82
N GLU A 49 11.40 8.81 -18.08
CA GLU A 49 9.99 8.97 -18.49
C GLU A 49 9.15 7.72 -18.18
N ILE A 50 9.74 6.52 -18.31
CA ILE A 50 9.08 5.26 -18.00
C ILE A 50 8.79 5.18 -16.49
N GLU A 51 9.78 5.43 -15.63
CA GLU A 51 9.58 5.39 -14.18
C GLU A 51 8.59 6.46 -13.71
N GLN A 52 8.60 7.64 -14.32
CA GLN A 52 7.62 8.68 -14.04
C GLN A 52 6.20 8.20 -14.38
N ASN A 53 6.00 7.60 -15.56
CA ASN A 53 4.69 7.09 -15.97
C ASN A 53 4.22 5.93 -15.08
N ASP A 54 5.15 5.05 -14.67
CA ASP A 54 4.84 3.95 -13.76
C ASP A 54 4.37 4.45 -12.39
N LEU A 55 5.01 5.49 -11.85
CA LEU A 55 4.57 6.11 -10.60
C LEU A 55 3.20 6.78 -10.75
N LEU A 56 2.93 7.44 -11.88
CA LEU A 56 1.62 8.06 -12.13
C LEU A 56 0.50 7.02 -12.25
N GLU A 57 0.77 5.87 -12.87
CA GLU A 57 -0.19 4.76 -12.92
C GLU A 57 -0.39 4.13 -11.53
N ALA A 58 0.68 3.97 -10.75
CA ALA A 58 0.62 3.50 -9.36
C ALA A 58 -0.25 4.41 -8.49
N ILE A 59 -0.11 5.73 -8.61
CA ILE A 59 -0.95 6.71 -7.89
C ILE A 59 -2.43 6.49 -8.17
N GLU A 60 -2.83 6.29 -9.43
CA GLU A 60 -4.24 6.06 -9.76
C GLU A 60 -4.75 4.70 -9.28
N LEU A 61 -3.91 3.67 -9.28
CA LEU A 61 -4.23 2.37 -8.70
C LEU A 61 -4.47 2.48 -7.18
N GLU A 62 -3.52 3.06 -6.46
CA GLU A 62 -3.60 3.20 -4.99
C GLU A 62 -4.71 4.13 -4.55
N ARG A 63 -4.95 5.22 -5.29
CA ARG A 63 -6.09 6.10 -5.08
C ARG A 63 -7.41 5.34 -5.25
N SER A 64 -7.51 4.48 -6.26
CA SER A 64 -8.71 3.67 -6.50
C SER A 64 -8.93 2.67 -5.36
N ASN A 65 -7.89 1.94 -4.96
CA ASN A 65 -7.95 0.93 -3.90
C ASN A 65 -8.23 1.56 -2.52
N THR A 66 -7.56 2.68 -2.19
CA THR A 66 -7.83 3.48 -0.99
C THR A 66 -9.33 3.76 -0.84
N ARG A 67 -9.95 4.29 -1.90
CA ARG A 67 -11.36 4.70 -1.88
C ARG A 67 -12.32 3.51 -1.81
N PHE A 68 -11.97 2.40 -2.46
CA PHE A 68 -12.72 1.15 -2.42
C PHE A 68 -12.71 0.54 -1.01
N TYR A 69 -11.54 0.41 -0.39
CA TYR A 69 -11.43 -0.12 0.97
C TYR A 69 -11.98 0.84 2.03
N LEU A 70 -11.94 2.14 1.77
CA LEU A 70 -12.61 3.12 2.63
C LEU A 70 -14.13 2.88 2.65
N ALA A 71 -14.73 2.53 1.52
CA ALA A 71 -16.15 2.18 1.44
C ALA A 71 -16.45 0.85 2.17
N MET A 72 -15.63 -0.19 1.96
CA MET A 72 -15.77 -1.47 2.68
C MET A 72 -15.61 -1.28 4.20
N GLY A 73 -14.66 -0.44 4.62
CA GLY A 73 -14.45 -0.09 6.02
C GLY A 73 -15.55 0.76 6.66
N ALA A 74 -16.46 1.32 5.85
CA ALA A 74 -17.64 2.04 6.30
C ALA A 74 -18.87 1.13 6.47
N ASP A 75 -18.89 -0.05 5.84
CA ASP A 75 -19.98 -1.01 6.01
C ASP A 75 -20.00 -1.55 7.45
N ARG A 76 -21.19 -1.59 8.07
CA ARG A 76 -21.39 -2.03 9.45
C ARG A 76 -22.05 -3.41 9.55
N SER A 77 -22.39 -4.03 8.42
CA SER A 77 -22.99 -5.37 8.37
C SER A 77 -22.01 -6.47 8.81
N MET A 78 -20.70 -6.28 8.59
CA MET A 78 -19.64 -7.16 9.11
C MET A 78 -18.53 -6.36 9.80
N PRO A 79 -18.71 -5.92 11.07
CA PRO A 79 -17.80 -4.99 11.74
C PRO A 79 -16.34 -5.45 11.84
N HIS A 80 -16.10 -6.76 11.98
CA HIS A 80 -14.75 -7.32 12.02
C HIS A 80 -14.01 -7.13 10.69
N LEU A 81 -14.67 -7.41 9.57
CA LEU A 81 -14.12 -7.19 8.23
C LEU A 81 -13.98 -5.70 7.93
N ALA A 82 -14.98 -4.89 8.29
CA ALA A 82 -14.92 -3.44 8.13
C ALA A 82 -13.72 -2.82 8.86
N SER A 83 -13.37 -3.33 10.04
CA SER A 83 -12.16 -2.88 10.74
C SER A 83 -10.87 -3.22 9.98
N ALA A 84 -10.81 -4.40 9.36
CA ALA A 84 -9.67 -4.82 8.54
C ALA A 84 -9.55 -3.96 7.27
N TYR A 85 -10.62 -3.78 6.51
CA TYR A 85 -10.59 -2.96 5.29
C TYR A 85 -10.42 -1.47 5.57
N LYS A 86 -10.89 -0.96 6.71
CA LYS A 86 -10.53 0.40 7.16
C LYS A 86 -9.03 0.55 7.40
N ARG A 87 -8.36 -0.52 7.82
CA ARG A 87 -6.90 -0.52 7.96
C ARG A 87 -6.23 -0.61 6.59
N LEU A 88 -6.70 -1.51 5.73
CA LEU A 88 -6.22 -1.64 4.36
C LEU A 88 -6.32 -0.30 3.60
N SER A 89 -7.44 0.41 3.72
CA SER A 89 -7.61 1.73 3.11
C SER A 89 -6.58 2.77 3.55
N LYS A 90 -6.01 2.63 4.76
CA LYS A 90 -4.95 3.53 5.23
C LYS A 90 -3.58 3.13 4.68
N ILE A 91 -3.37 1.83 4.48
CA ILE A 91 -2.15 1.31 3.85
C ILE A 91 -2.09 1.80 2.40
N GLU A 92 -3.18 1.66 1.64
CA GLU A 92 -3.18 2.16 0.25
C GLU A 92 -3.06 3.68 0.15
N ALA A 93 -3.58 4.41 1.14
CA ALA A 93 -3.38 5.86 1.19
C ALA A 93 -1.89 6.20 1.40
N GLU A 94 -1.20 5.43 2.24
CA GLU A 94 0.24 5.55 2.47
C GLU A 94 1.05 5.20 1.21
N HIS A 95 0.63 4.18 0.45
CA HIS A 95 1.22 3.84 -0.84
C HIS A 95 1.03 4.97 -1.86
N CYS A 96 -0.18 5.52 -1.94
CA CYS A 96 -0.47 6.67 -2.80
C CYS A 96 0.42 7.87 -2.45
N GLU A 97 0.58 8.20 -1.16
CA GLU A 97 1.44 9.29 -0.69
C GLU A 97 2.91 9.04 -1.07
N LEU A 98 3.40 7.81 -0.87
CA LEU A 98 4.75 7.40 -1.27
C LEU A 98 4.98 7.61 -2.77
N PHE A 99 4.07 7.14 -3.62
CA PHE A 99 4.21 7.30 -5.06
C PHE A 99 4.11 8.77 -5.50
N CYS A 100 3.22 9.57 -4.89
CA CYS A 100 3.15 11.01 -5.13
C CYS A 100 4.47 11.72 -4.78
N LYS A 101 5.08 11.35 -3.65
CA LYS A 101 6.37 11.89 -3.20
C LYS A 101 7.49 11.58 -4.19
N LEU A 102 7.58 10.34 -4.66
CA LEU A 102 8.59 9.94 -5.66
C LEU A 102 8.36 10.63 -7.01
N ALA A 103 7.11 10.76 -7.45
CA ALA A 103 6.75 11.40 -8.71
C ALA A 103 6.84 12.93 -8.69
N GLY A 104 7.02 13.54 -7.51
CA GLY A 104 7.04 15.00 -7.35
C GLY A 104 5.69 15.67 -7.61
N VAL A 105 4.58 14.96 -7.41
CA VAL A 105 3.21 15.46 -7.65
C VAL A 105 2.44 15.63 -6.34
N ARG A 106 1.32 16.35 -6.40
CA ARG A 106 0.42 16.53 -5.26
C ARG A 106 -0.48 15.32 -5.08
N GLU A 107 -0.77 14.98 -3.83
CA GLU A 107 -1.74 13.95 -3.48
C GLU A 107 -3.14 14.23 -4.07
N PRO A 108 -3.88 13.18 -4.47
CA PRO A 108 -5.27 13.29 -4.85
C PRO A 108 -6.14 13.78 -3.69
N LYS A 109 -6.99 14.78 -3.97
CA LYS A 109 -7.86 15.39 -2.95
C LYS A 109 -9.00 14.49 -2.47
N ASP A 110 -9.29 13.44 -3.20
CA ASP A 110 -10.43 12.56 -3.00
C ASP A 110 -10.10 11.22 -2.33
N LEU A 111 -8.86 11.03 -1.83
CA LEU A 111 -8.48 9.83 -1.06
C LEU A 111 -9.42 9.54 0.12
N LYS A 112 -10.04 10.58 0.68
CA LYS A 112 -10.99 10.47 1.82
C LYS A 112 -12.45 10.33 1.39
N ILE A 113 -12.72 10.18 0.08
CA ILE A 113 -14.07 10.06 -0.47
C ILE A 113 -14.27 8.60 -0.89
N PRO A 114 -15.12 7.81 -0.20
CA PRO A 114 -15.32 6.41 -0.54
C PRO A 114 -15.86 6.25 -1.97
N SER A 115 -15.52 5.14 -2.63
CA SER A 115 -16.16 4.75 -3.89
C SER A 115 -17.48 4.04 -3.65
N GLU A 116 -18.19 3.71 -4.73
CA GLU A 116 -19.29 2.75 -4.66
C GLU A 116 -18.74 1.32 -4.54
N ILE A 117 -19.47 0.46 -3.83
CA ILE A 117 -19.18 -0.97 -3.64
C ILE A 117 -20.47 -1.78 -3.77
N ALA A 118 -20.36 -3.08 -3.98
CA ALA A 118 -21.51 -3.97 -3.94
C ALA A 118 -22.09 -4.05 -2.51
N LYS A 119 -23.35 -4.46 -2.40
CA LYS A 119 -23.96 -4.77 -1.09
C LYS A 119 -23.51 -6.10 -0.52
N ASP A 120 -22.99 -6.98 -1.37
CA ASP A 120 -22.56 -8.32 -1.01
C ASP A 120 -21.07 -8.35 -0.67
N TRP A 121 -20.73 -8.90 0.49
CA TRP A 121 -19.34 -9.00 0.95
C TRP A 121 -18.52 -9.95 0.08
N CYS A 122 -19.11 -11.06 -0.38
CA CYS A 122 -18.35 -12.00 -1.22
C CYS A 122 -17.94 -11.35 -2.54
N ALA A 123 -18.84 -10.63 -3.21
CA ALA A 123 -18.51 -9.86 -4.41
C ALA A 123 -17.43 -8.79 -4.15
N ASN A 124 -17.50 -8.07 -3.02
CA ASN A 124 -16.49 -7.07 -2.69
C ASN A 124 -15.11 -7.67 -2.37
N ILE A 125 -15.06 -8.83 -1.71
CA ILE A 125 -13.81 -9.54 -1.41
C ILE A 125 -13.21 -10.11 -2.71
N GLU A 126 -14.03 -10.64 -3.63
CA GLU A 126 -13.56 -11.07 -4.95
C GLU A 126 -12.96 -9.90 -5.75
N GLU A 127 -13.61 -8.73 -5.73
CA GLU A 127 -13.10 -7.51 -6.34
C GLU A 127 -11.80 -7.01 -5.66
N SER A 128 -11.70 -7.13 -4.32
CA SER A 128 -10.46 -6.87 -3.57
C SER A 128 -9.31 -7.73 -4.08
N VAL A 129 -9.50 -9.05 -4.16
CA VAL A 129 -8.49 -9.97 -4.68
C VAL A 129 -8.06 -9.59 -6.10
N ALA A 130 -9.01 -9.22 -6.97
CA ALA A 130 -8.71 -8.80 -8.33
C ALA A 130 -7.88 -7.51 -8.39
N ARG A 131 -8.16 -6.55 -7.51
CA ARG A 131 -7.41 -5.29 -7.37
C ARG A 131 -5.99 -5.55 -6.90
N GLU A 132 -5.79 -6.34 -5.86
CA GLU A 132 -4.44 -6.61 -5.34
C GLU A 132 -3.62 -7.46 -6.30
N GLN A 133 -4.25 -8.42 -7.00
CA GLN A 133 -3.56 -9.15 -8.06
C GLN A 133 -3.12 -8.23 -9.21
N LYS A 134 -3.92 -7.21 -9.55
CA LYS A 134 -3.57 -6.23 -10.57
C LYS A 134 -2.41 -5.36 -10.10
N ALA A 135 -2.49 -4.80 -8.90
CA ALA A 135 -1.46 -3.97 -8.29
C ALA A 135 -0.15 -4.73 -8.14
N MET A 136 -0.16 -5.91 -7.51
CA MET A 136 0.98 -6.82 -7.35
C MET A 136 1.70 -7.08 -8.67
N LYS A 137 0.97 -7.46 -9.73
CA LYS A 137 1.54 -7.75 -11.06
C LYS A 137 2.13 -6.50 -11.71
N PHE A 138 1.42 -5.38 -11.64
CA PHE A 138 1.91 -4.13 -12.20
C PHE A 138 3.21 -3.69 -11.51
N TYR A 139 3.27 -3.73 -10.17
CA TYR A 139 4.45 -3.36 -9.40
C TYR A 139 5.62 -4.32 -9.63
N ALA A 140 5.39 -5.62 -9.75
CA ALA A 140 6.45 -6.57 -10.10
C ALA A 140 7.08 -6.21 -11.46
N LEU A 141 6.26 -5.95 -12.47
CA LEU A 141 6.75 -5.54 -13.79
C LEU A 141 7.43 -4.16 -13.77
N ALA A 142 6.95 -3.23 -12.94
CA ALA A 142 7.53 -1.90 -12.79
C ALA A 142 8.93 -1.99 -12.16
N ALA A 143 9.08 -2.84 -11.15
CA ALA A 143 10.38 -3.13 -10.55
C ALA A 143 11.37 -3.75 -11.55
N GLU A 144 10.92 -4.70 -12.38
CA GLU A 144 11.76 -5.35 -13.40
C GLU A 144 12.32 -4.36 -14.43
N ARG A 145 11.49 -3.41 -14.88
CA ARG A 145 11.90 -2.40 -15.89
C ARG A 145 12.58 -1.17 -15.30
N ALA A 146 12.49 -0.95 -13.97
CA ALA A 146 13.10 0.19 -13.30
C ALA A 146 14.63 0.18 -13.45
N THR A 147 15.17 1.31 -13.88
CA THR A 147 16.61 1.55 -14.02
C THR A 147 17.22 2.13 -12.75
N ASN A 148 16.41 2.86 -11.98
CA ASN A 148 16.76 3.41 -10.68
C ASN A 148 16.59 2.38 -9.57
N GLU A 149 17.65 2.14 -8.80
CA GLU A 149 17.66 1.14 -7.71
C GLU A 149 16.58 1.41 -6.65
N ARG A 150 16.32 2.68 -6.35
CA ARG A 150 15.29 3.06 -5.38
C ARG A 150 13.89 2.77 -5.89
N ILE A 151 13.61 3.07 -7.16
CA ILE A 151 12.31 2.79 -7.78
C ILE A 151 12.07 1.28 -7.85
N ARG A 152 13.10 0.51 -8.16
CA ARG A 152 13.05 -0.96 -8.08
C ARG A 152 12.73 -1.44 -6.67
N GLU A 153 13.46 -0.95 -5.65
CA GLU A 153 13.23 -1.30 -4.23
C GLU A 153 11.78 -1.03 -3.81
N VAL A 154 11.27 0.17 -4.10
CA VAL A 154 9.90 0.56 -3.72
C VAL A 154 8.87 -0.32 -4.38
N PHE A 155 8.93 -0.49 -5.71
CA PHE A 155 7.94 -1.33 -6.40
C PHE A 155 8.02 -2.81 -5.99
N SER A 156 9.22 -3.34 -5.75
CA SER A 156 9.37 -4.72 -5.23
C SER A 156 8.77 -4.87 -3.83
N ALA A 157 8.97 -3.89 -2.95
CA ALA A 157 8.41 -3.92 -1.60
C ALA A 157 6.89 -3.83 -1.63
N VAL A 158 6.32 -2.87 -2.36
CA VAL A 158 4.85 -2.71 -2.47
C VAL A 158 4.23 -3.93 -3.13
N SER A 159 4.84 -4.50 -4.18
CA SER A 159 4.37 -5.77 -4.76
C SER A 159 4.29 -6.91 -3.73
N SER A 160 5.26 -6.99 -2.81
CA SER A 160 5.26 -8.00 -1.74
C SER A 160 4.17 -7.73 -0.70
N ILE A 161 3.89 -6.45 -0.41
CA ILE A 161 2.78 -6.04 0.46
C ILE A 161 1.42 -6.42 -0.15
N GLU A 162 1.23 -6.22 -1.45
CA GLU A 162 -0.01 -6.62 -2.14
C GLU A 162 -0.26 -8.13 -2.07
N ALA A 163 0.80 -8.93 -2.05
CA ALA A 163 0.66 -10.37 -1.83
C ALA A 163 0.12 -10.70 -0.43
N ASP A 164 0.49 -9.93 0.59
CA ASP A 164 -0.06 -10.07 1.95
C ASP A 164 -1.52 -9.60 2.02
N HIS A 165 -1.91 -8.59 1.23
CA HIS A 165 -3.30 -8.16 1.11
C HIS A 165 -4.19 -9.26 0.52
N ILE A 166 -3.70 -9.99 -0.48
CA ILE A 166 -4.39 -11.19 -1.02
C ILE A 166 -4.55 -12.27 0.07
N ALA A 167 -3.53 -12.46 0.94
CA ALA A 167 -3.62 -13.41 2.05
C ALA A 167 -4.65 -12.96 3.12
N LEU A 168 -4.76 -11.65 3.36
CA LEU A 168 -5.82 -11.05 4.17
C LEU A 168 -7.19 -11.35 3.56
N ASP A 169 -7.36 -11.17 2.25
CA ASP A 169 -8.62 -11.46 1.56
C ASP A 169 -9.01 -12.94 1.67
N GLY A 170 -8.06 -13.86 1.58
CA GLY A 170 -8.31 -15.28 1.84
C GLY A 170 -8.84 -15.55 3.26
N THR A 171 -8.42 -14.75 4.24
CA THR A 171 -8.98 -14.78 5.61
C THR A 171 -10.36 -14.13 5.66
N ALA A 172 -10.56 -13.02 4.96
CA ALA A 172 -11.82 -12.32 4.87
C ALA A 172 -12.93 -13.19 4.26
N SER A 173 -12.65 -13.91 3.16
CA SER A 173 -13.57 -14.85 2.53
C SER A 173 -14.09 -15.88 3.53
N ARG A 174 -13.18 -16.53 4.27
CA ARG A 174 -13.55 -17.53 5.30
C ARG A 174 -14.47 -16.94 6.38
N ILE A 175 -14.25 -15.70 6.79
CA ILE A 175 -15.09 -14.99 7.77
C ILE A 175 -16.46 -14.66 7.17
N ALA A 176 -16.50 -14.22 5.91
CA ALA A 176 -17.71 -13.89 5.16
C ALA A 176 -18.50 -15.12 4.66
N ARG A 177 -17.90 -16.32 4.75
CA ARG A 177 -18.45 -17.59 4.23
C ARG A 177 -18.60 -17.59 2.71
N CYS A 178 -17.61 -16.98 2.08
CA CYS A 178 -17.18 -17.17 0.71
C CYS A 178 -15.93 -18.08 0.76
#